data_AF-A0A8K0P5J9-F1
#
_entry.id   AF-A0A8K0P5J9-F1
#
_cell.length_a   1.000
_cell.length_b   1.000
_cell.length_c   1.000
_cell.angle_alpha   90.00
_cell.angle_beta   90.00
_cell.angle_gamma   90.00
#
_symmetry.space_group_name_H-M   'P 1'
#
loop_
_entity.id
_entity.type
_entity.pdbx_description
1 polymer ?
#
loop_
_entity_poly.entity_id
_entity_poly.type
_entity_poly.pdbx_seq_one_letter_code
_entity_poly.pdbx_strand_id
1 'polypeptide(L)'
;MDIKMEENMAEHVVMTPKKKTSQKTTLMIQRQKVSRPLPGDSKVHIAGGDHQGIIINKEAAADVEDPVPQQASLEFRVFLVSAHTGKHTQENRRLLFWFHPDMEENEVPAVAQQFFRELVSPQEFPRDYVGFIKKIMKLMQHKYTKISKLEVELSQLDETNEAPTRPLSADETALGKIVELTEDKVLEMIESSYPNPITVGDIARENCWVESDVELILAELLNKGLIKSLDHGAYTRVIVKQMPTIASAKQPTIAIVTAQYCEKLAVDAMIENKETFVRYTTV
;
A
#
# COMPACT_ATOMS: atom_id res chain seq x y z
N MET A 1 38.61 47.54 5.06
CA MET A 1 37.75 46.83 4.09
C MET A 1 37.95 45.36 4.40
N ASP A 2 37.13 44.81 5.30
CA ASP A 2 37.24 43.42 5.72
C ASP A 2 35.96 42.70 5.30
N ILE A 3 35.95 42.23 4.05
CA ILE A 3 34.93 41.30 3.57
C ILE A 3 35.41 39.92 4.02
N LYS A 4 34.95 39.48 5.20
CA LYS A 4 35.07 38.08 5.61
C LYS A 4 34.34 37.24 4.57
N MET A 5 35.08 36.33 3.94
CA MET A 5 34.53 35.23 3.16
C MET A 5 33.57 34.44 4.05
N GLU A 6 32.26 34.63 3.87
CA GLU A 6 31.29 33.61 4.21
C GLU A 6 31.59 32.42 3.29
N GLU A 7 32.35 31.44 3.82
CA GLU A 7 32.44 30.13 3.17
C GLU A 7 31.02 29.62 2.96
N ASN A 8 30.69 29.37 1.69
CA ASN A 8 29.37 28.96 1.25
C ASN A 8 29.06 27.55 1.81
N MET A 9 28.60 27.47 3.06
CA MET A 9 28.30 26.23 3.77
C MET A 9 27.06 25.59 3.15
N ALA A 10 27.26 24.73 2.16
CA ALA A 10 26.18 23.97 1.55
C ALA A 10 25.63 22.94 2.55
N GLU A 11 24.31 22.80 2.59
CA GLU A 11 23.63 21.77 3.37
C GLU A 11 23.81 20.41 2.69
N HIS A 12 24.17 19.40 3.48
CA HIS A 12 24.33 18.02 3.03
C HIS A 12 23.44 17.09 3.85
N VAL A 13 23.02 15.98 3.23
CA VAL A 13 22.41 14.86 3.93
C VAL A 13 23.52 13.92 4.38
N VAL A 14 23.67 13.76 5.69
CA VAL A 14 24.74 12.98 6.31
C VAL A 14 24.17 11.73 6.96
N MET A 15 24.63 10.55 6.54
CA MET A 15 24.33 9.28 7.18
C MET A 15 25.46 8.87 8.12
N THR A 16 25.12 8.51 9.36
CA THR A 16 26.06 8.03 10.38
C THR A 16 25.50 6.79 11.07
N PRO A 17 26.22 5.66 11.09
CA PRO A 17 25.85 4.52 11.93
C PRO A 17 25.90 4.91 13.42
N LYS A 18 24.92 4.50 14.23
CA LYS A 18 24.97 4.69 15.70
C LYS A 18 25.30 3.39 16.41
N LYS A 19 24.41 2.40 16.30
CA LYS A 19 24.51 1.13 17.02
C LYS A 19 24.33 -0.03 16.06
N LYS A 20 25.17 -1.06 16.20
CA LYS A 20 25.04 -2.31 15.46
C LYS A 20 25.24 -3.48 16.40
N THR A 21 24.21 -4.29 16.55
CA THR A 21 24.25 -5.62 17.17
C THR A 21 23.98 -6.68 16.11
N SER A 22 23.99 -7.96 16.50
CA SER A 22 23.64 -9.06 15.58
C SER A 22 22.20 -8.95 15.05
N GLN A 23 21.29 -8.37 15.82
CA GLN A 23 19.86 -8.30 15.49
C GLN A 23 19.36 -6.88 15.23
N LYS A 24 20.07 -5.84 15.69
CA LYS A 24 19.61 -4.44 15.58
C LYS A 24 20.66 -3.54 14.94
N THR A 25 20.26 -2.77 13.94
CA THR A 25 21.08 -1.70 13.35
C THR A 25 20.34 -0.38 13.43
N THR A 26 21.01 0.65 13.95
CA THR A 26 20.48 2.02 14.03
C THR A 26 21.35 2.94 13.18
N LEU A 27 20.70 3.64 12.25
CA LEU A 27 21.32 4.63 11.37
C LEU A 27 20.71 6.00 11.63
N MET A 28 21.54 7.02 11.73
CA MET A 28 21.10 8.42 11.80
C MET A 28 21.35 9.10 10.47
N ILE A 29 20.32 9.73 9.92
CA ILE A 29 20.37 10.48 8.67
C ILE A 29 19.89 11.90 8.96
N GLN A 30 20.77 12.88 8.80
CA GLN A 30 20.46 14.26 9.22
C GLN A 30 21.04 15.29 8.26
N ARG A 31 20.44 16.48 8.25
CA ARG A 31 20.97 17.63 7.54
C ARG A 31 22.07 18.27 8.35
N GLN A 32 23.20 18.54 7.70
CA GLN A 32 24.28 19.30 8.31
C GLN A 32 24.82 20.32 7.32
N LYS A 33 25.07 21.52 7.83
CA LYS A 33 25.93 22.49 7.16
C LYS A 33 27.36 22.09 7.47
N VAL A 34 28.02 21.44 6.52
CA VAL A 34 29.40 20.99 6.66
C VAL A 34 30.27 21.87 5.77
N SER A 35 31.36 22.42 6.29
CA SER A 35 32.44 22.91 5.43
C SER A 35 32.93 21.74 4.58
N ARG A 36 33.24 21.92 3.29
CA ARG A 36 33.63 20.80 2.42
C ARG A 36 34.66 19.93 3.13
N PRO A 37 34.37 18.64 3.42
CA PRO A 37 35.36 17.79 4.04
C PRO A 37 36.57 17.70 3.10
N LEU A 38 37.78 17.81 3.65
CA LEU A 38 39.00 17.75 2.85
C LEU A 38 39.01 16.45 2.02
N PRO A 39 39.26 16.52 0.71
CA PRO A 39 39.39 15.32 -0.12
C PRO A 39 40.48 14.41 0.47
N GLY A 40 40.11 13.21 0.93
CA GLY A 40 41.06 12.21 1.45
C GLY A 40 40.85 11.78 2.90
N ASP A 41 39.84 12.28 3.62
CA ASP A 41 39.50 11.70 4.93
C ASP A 41 38.94 10.28 4.74
N SER A 42 39.72 9.26 5.12
CA SER A 42 39.34 7.86 4.98
C SER A 42 38.06 7.50 5.76
N LYS A 43 37.69 8.32 6.75
CA LYS A 43 36.55 8.11 7.66
C LYS A 43 35.21 8.51 7.05
N VAL A 44 35.23 9.27 5.95
CA VAL A 44 34.03 9.82 5.32
C VAL A 44 34.01 9.43 3.85
N HIS A 45 32.81 9.21 3.31
CA HIS A 45 32.59 9.05 1.89
C HIS A 45 31.68 10.17 1.40
N ILE A 46 32.17 10.98 0.45
CA ILE A 46 31.41 12.03 -0.20
C ILE A 46 30.92 11.48 -1.54
N ALA A 47 29.60 11.45 -1.72
CA ALA A 47 29.03 10.93 -2.95
C ALA A 47 29.12 11.97 -4.09
N GLY A 48 29.43 11.51 -5.30
CA GLY A 48 29.50 12.34 -6.52
C GLY A 48 28.33 12.09 -7.48
N GLY A 49 28.34 12.78 -8.62
CA GLY A 49 27.33 12.63 -9.68
C GLY A 49 25.91 12.87 -9.17
N ASP A 50 24.99 11.99 -9.54
CA ASP A 50 23.58 12.04 -9.11
C ASP A 50 23.39 11.96 -7.59
N HIS A 51 24.44 11.64 -6.83
CA HIS A 51 24.39 11.52 -5.37
C HIS A 51 25.10 12.69 -4.66
N GLN A 52 25.56 13.70 -5.41
CA GLN A 52 26.16 14.92 -4.87
C GLN A 52 25.27 15.54 -3.79
N GLY A 53 25.85 15.87 -2.63
CA GLY A 53 25.11 16.39 -1.47
C GLY A 53 24.83 15.33 -0.39
N ILE A 54 25.19 14.07 -0.62
CA ILE A 54 25.14 12.99 0.38
C ILE A 54 26.55 12.72 0.92
N ILE A 55 26.65 12.60 2.24
CA ILE A 55 27.87 12.26 2.97
C ILE A 55 27.60 11.02 3.82
N ILE A 56 28.52 10.06 3.81
CA ILE A 56 28.43 8.83 4.62
C ILE A 56 29.62 8.79 5.57
N ASN A 57 29.35 8.84 6.87
CA ASN A 57 30.35 8.57 7.89
C ASN A 57 30.52 7.06 8.03
N LYS A 58 31.77 6.60 8.00
CA LYS A 58 32.10 5.16 8.12
C LYS A 58 32.27 4.74 9.58
N GLU A 59 32.61 5.68 10.45
CA GLU A 59 32.74 5.44 11.89
C GLU A 59 31.38 5.60 12.57
N ALA A 60 31.12 4.74 13.56
CA ALA A 60 29.90 4.84 14.35
C ALA A 60 29.99 6.03 15.32
N ALA A 61 28.91 6.80 15.43
CA ALA A 61 28.81 7.85 16.44
C ALA A 61 28.63 7.21 17.82
N ALA A 62 29.13 7.90 18.86
CA ALA A 62 28.83 7.55 20.24
C ALA A 62 27.30 7.58 20.47
N ASP A 63 26.81 6.68 21.31
CA ASP A 63 25.39 6.56 21.66
C ASP A 63 25.00 7.70 22.62
N VAL A 64 24.89 8.90 22.06
CA VAL A 64 24.43 10.10 22.78
C VAL A 64 22.94 10.21 22.52
N GLU A 65 22.14 10.21 23.59
CA GLU A 65 20.72 10.52 23.49
C GLU A 65 20.55 11.95 22.99
N ASP A 66 19.64 12.12 22.03
CA ASP A 66 19.29 13.45 21.57
C ASP A 66 18.60 14.22 22.69
N PRO A 67 19.00 15.47 22.95
CA PRO A 67 18.38 16.28 24.00
C PRO A 67 16.93 16.66 23.67
N VAL A 68 16.53 16.54 22.40
CA VAL A 68 15.18 16.83 21.92
C VAL A 68 14.49 15.50 21.55
N PRO A 69 13.30 15.22 22.10
CA PRO A 69 12.56 14.02 21.73
C PRO A 69 12.12 14.06 20.27
N GLN A 70 11.99 12.89 19.67
CA GLN A 70 11.40 12.74 18.34
C GLN A 70 9.97 13.31 18.31
N GLN A 71 9.61 13.98 17.23
CA GLN A 71 8.30 14.63 17.06
C GLN A 71 7.28 13.71 16.39
N ALA A 72 7.74 12.74 15.60
CA ALA A 72 6.90 11.70 15.02
C ALA A 72 7.66 10.37 14.95
N SER A 73 6.91 9.27 14.91
CA SER A 73 7.48 7.94 14.67
C SER A 73 6.55 7.09 13.81
N LEU A 74 7.12 6.31 12.91
CA LEU A 74 6.41 5.32 12.10
C LEU A 74 7.13 3.98 12.18
N GLU A 75 6.35 2.91 12.21
CA GLU A 75 6.86 1.54 12.30
C GLU A 75 6.14 0.65 11.29
N PHE A 76 6.89 -0.25 10.67
CA PHE A 76 6.33 -1.27 9.79
C PHE A 76 7.22 -2.51 9.76
N ARG A 77 6.64 -3.63 9.34
CA ARG A 77 7.36 -4.90 9.23
C ARG A 77 7.60 -5.26 7.78
N VAL A 78 8.73 -5.90 7.53
CA VAL A 78 9.05 -6.50 6.24
C VAL A 78 9.45 -7.96 6.43
N PHE A 79 9.33 -8.73 5.37
CA PHE A 79 9.82 -10.10 5.30
C PHE A 79 11.04 -10.14 4.41
N LEU A 80 12.14 -10.62 4.98
CA LEU A 80 13.39 -10.82 4.26
C LEU A 80 13.46 -12.27 3.83
N VAL A 81 13.84 -12.49 2.57
CA VAL A 81 14.10 -13.83 2.04
C VAL A 81 15.60 -13.96 1.86
N SER A 82 16.19 -14.93 2.56
CA SER A 82 17.61 -15.25 2.37
C SER A 82 17.82 -15.84 0.98
N ALA A 83 18.60 -15.18 0.13
CA ALA A 83 18.95 -15.71 -1.20
C ALA A 83 19.73 -17.03 -1.15
N HIS A 84 20.43 -17.31 -0.04
CA HIS A 84 21.21 -18.54 0.12
C HIS A 84 20.39 -19.70 0.68
N THR A 85 19.47 -19.43 1.62
CA THR A 85 18.76 -20.49 2.37
C THR A 85 17.27 -20.55 2.07
N GLY A 86 16.71 -19.56 1.36
CA GLY A 86 15.26 -19.42 1.13
C GLY A 86 14.45 -19.11 2.39
N LYS A 87 15.09 -19.06 3.57
CA LYS A 87 14.40 -18.80 4.83
C LYS A 87 13.83 -17.38 4.89
N HIS A 88 12.69 -17.28 5.56
CA HIS A 88 12.03 -16.02 5.85
C HIS A 88 12.40 -15.52 7.24
N THR A 89 12.75 -14.23 7.32
CA THR A 89 12.99 -13.54 8.59
C THR A 89 12.12 -12.30 8.62
N GLN A 90 11.40 -12.10 9.72
CA GLN A 90 10.69 -10.83 9.95
C GLN A 90 11.69 -9.77 10.40
N GLU A 91 11.55 -8.56 9.87
CA GLU A 91 12.29 -7.40 10.33
C GLU A 91 11.33 -6.26 10.65
N ASN A 92 11.47 -5.71 11.85
CA ASN A 92 10.81 -4.48 12.25
C ASN A 92 11.65 -3.28 11.83
N ARG A 93 11.02 -2.31 11.16
CA ARG A 93 11.65 -1.06 10.71
C ARG A 93 10.93 0.12 11.35
N ARG A 94 11.67 0.89 12.14
CA ARG A 94 11.15 2.07 12.83
C ARG A 94 11.87 3.32 12.33
N LEU A 95 11.10 4.36 12.07
CA LEU A 95 11.53 5.67 11.60
C LEU A 95 11.15 6.69 12.66
N LEU A 96 12.14 7.41 13.20
CA LEU A 96 11.96 8.47 14.19
C LEU A 96 12.31 9.80 13.53
N PHE A 97 11.42 10.79 13.63
CA PHE A 97 11.52 12.04 12.89
C PHE A 97 11.76 13.23 13.81
N TRP A 98 12.67 14.09 13.38
CA TRP A 98 12.88 15.45 13.88
C TRP A 98 12.78 16.41 12.70
N PHE A 99 12.12 17.53 12.95
CA PHE A 99 11.82 18.55 11.94
C PHE A 99 12.56 19.84 12.24
N HIS A 100 12.59 20.74 11.25
CA HIS A 100 13.12 22.07 11.43
C HIS A 100 12.22 22.88 12.38
N PRO A 101 12.76 23.80 13.21
CA PRO A 101 11.96 24.66 14.09
C PRO A 101 10.89 25.50 13.37
N ASP A 102 11.14 25.83 12.10
CA ASP A 102 10.21 26.58 11.24
C ASP A 102 9.05 25.72 10.68
N MET A 103 8.76 24.59 11.30
CA MET A 103 7.67 23.72 10.90
C MET A 103 6.56 23.81 11.95
N GLU A 104 5.33 24.03 11.50
CA GLU A 104 4.18 24.04 12.39
C GLU A 104 3.89 22.62 12.91
N GLU A 105 3.53 22.51 14.18
CA GLU A 105 3.33 21.20 14.85
C GLU A 105 2.16 20.40 14.23
N ASN A 106 1.14 21.10 13.72
CA ASN A 106 0.00 20.52 13.00
C ASN A 106 0.39 19.85 11.66
N GLU A 107 1.48 20.30 11.01
CA GLU A 107 1.95 19.75 9.74
C GLU A 107 2.80 18.48 9.93
N VAL A 108 3.37 18.28 11.12
CA VAL A 108 4.30 17.19 11.43
C VAL A 108 3.73 15.81 11.07
N PRO A 109 2.50 15.44 11.50
CA PRO A 109 1.93 14.14 11.15
C PRO A 109 1.73 13.96 9.64
N ALA A 110 1.27 15.01 8.95
CA ALA A 110 0.98 14.95 7.52
C ALA A 110 2.26 14.72 6.70
N VAL A 111 3.34 15.44 7.01
CA VAL A 111 4.62 15.29 6.32
C VAL A 111 5.27 13.94 6.62
N ALA A 112 5.23 13.46 7.87
CA ALA A 112 5.75 12.14 8.23
C ALA A 112 5.00 11.02 7.46
N GLN A 113 3.68 11.10 7.37
CA GLN A 113 2.85 10.15 6.62
C GLN A 113 3.13 10.21 5.12
N GLN A 114 3.25 11.40 4.54
CA GLN A 114 3.56 11.55 3.12
C GLN A 114 4.94 10.98 2.78
N PHE A 115 5.95 11.27 3.61
CA PHE A 115 7.29 10.71 3.49
C PHE A 115 7.23 9.18 3.49
N PHE A 116 6.52 8.60 4.46
CA PHE A 116 6.39 7.17 4.60
C PHE A 116 5.69 6.54 3.40
N ARG A 117 4.56 7.11 2.96
CA ARG A 117 3.81 6.64 1.78
C ARG A 117 4.69 6.59 0.53
N GLU A 118 5.52 7.60 0.30
CA GLU A 118 6.47 7.59 -0.82
C GLU A 118 7.60 6.58 -0.64
N LEU A 119 8.14 6.46 0.58
CA LEU A 119 9.19 5.49 0.91
C LEU A 119 8.72 4.06 0.62
N VAL A 120 7.50 3.72 1.04
CA VAL A 120 6.93 2.37 0.93
C VAL A 120 6.05 2.13 -0.29
N SER A 121 6.02 3.07 -1.25
CA SER A 121 5.26 2.93 -2.50
C SER A 121 5.57 1.57 -3.18
N PRO A 122 4.57 0.70 -3.42
CA PRO A 122 4.80 -0.67 -3.88
C PRO A 122 5.59 -0.79 -5.18
N GLN A 123 5.36 0.13 -6.13
CA GLN A 123 6.01 0.11 -7.45
C GLN A 123 7.51 0.39 -7.37
N GLU A 124 7.92 1.17 -6.37
CA GLU A 124 9.30 1.64 -6.21
C GLU A 124 9.88 1.21 -4.86
N PHE A 125 9.31 0.19 -4.22
CA PHE A 125 9.78 -0.24 -2.91
C PHE A 125 11.12 -0.98 -3.05
N PRO A 126 12.18 -0.52 -2.35
CA PRO A 126 13.49 -1.16 -2.46
C PRO A 126 13.48 -2.59 -1.91
N ARG A 127 14.03 -3.53 -2.70
CA ARG A 127 14.11 -4.96 -2.35
C ARG A 127 15.32 -5.33 -1.50
N ASP A 128 16.23 -4.38 -1.28
CA ASP A 128 17.44 -4.58 -0.48
C ASP A 128 17.66 -3.40 0.49
N TYR A 129 18.54 -3.59 1.47
CA TYR A 129 18.85 -2.58 2.48
C TYR A 129 19.48 -1.33 1.88
N VAL A 130 20.39 -1.48 0.91
CA VAL A 130 21.12 -0.34 0.34
C VAL A 130 20.16 0.58 -0.40
N GLY A 131 19.25 0.01 -1.18
CA GLY A 131 18.18 0.70 -1.86
C GLY A 131 17.21 1.36 -0.88
N PHE A 132 16.86 0.69 0.22
CA PHE A 132 16.00 1.27 1.26
C PHE A 132 16.62 2.52 1.89
N ILE A 133 17.87 2.41 2.35
CA ILE A 133 18.60 3.53 2.96
C ILE A 133 18.88 4.63 1.92
N LYS A 134 19.22 4.26 0.67
CA LYS A 134 19.39 5.22 -0.43
C LYS A 134 18.10 5.99 -0.69
N LYS A 135 16.95 5.33 -0.75
CA LYS A 135 15.65 5.98 -0.97
C LYS A 135 15.34 6.98 0.15
N ILE A 136 15.59 6.63 1.41
CA ILE A 136 15.46 7.55 2.55
C ILE A 136 16.34 8.80 2.37
N MET A 137 17.64 8.61 2.09
CA MET A 137 18.56 9.74 1.89
C MET A 137 18.11 10.63 0.72
N LYS A 138 17.58 10.03 -0.35
CA LYS A 138 17.06 10.74 -1.53
C LYS A 138 15.77 11.51 -1.28
N LEU A 139 14.84 10.92 -0.54
CA LEU A 139 13.61 11.61 -0.14
C LEU A 139 13.92 12.83 0.73
N MET A 140 14.82 12.68 1.71
CA MET A 140 15.33 13.82 2.44
C MET A 140 15.99 14.81 1.48
N GLN A 141 16.97 14.40 0.68
CA GLN A 141 17.73 15.31 -0.18
C GLN A 141 16.87 16.19 -1.10
N HIS A 142 15.81 15.64 -1.71
CA HIS A 142 15.12 16.31 -2.82
C HIS A 142 13.70 16.80 -2.51
N LYS A 143 12.99 16.17 -1.56
CA LYS A 143 11.55 16.44 -1.36
C LYS A 143 11.23 16.93 0.05
N TYR A 144 11.80 16.30 1.06
CA TYR A 144 11.43 16.51 2.46
C TYR A 144 12.47 17.37 3.18
N THR A 145 12.61 18.62 2.74
CA THR A 145 13.60 19.60 3.25
C THR A 145 13.37 20.00 4.69
N LYS A 146 12.13 19.93 5.17
CA LYS A 146 11.76 20.25 6.56
C LYS A 146 12.10 19.15 7.57
N ILE A 147 12.42 17.93 7.12
CA ILE A 147 12.94 16.88 8.01
C ILE A 147 14.41 17.20 8.26
N SER A 148 14.74 17.55 9.51
CA SER A 148 16.10 17.90 9.92
C SER A 148 16.91 16.64 10.22
N LYS A 149 16.28 15.64 10.83
CA LYS A 149 16.90 14.36 11.18
C LYS A 149 15.89 13.21 11.16
N LEU A 150 16.39 12.06 10.76
CA LEU A 150 15.70 10.78 10.76
C LEU A 150 16.60 9.73 11.41
N GLU A 151 16.08 9.01 12.40
CA GLU A 151 16.72 7.82 12.93
C GLU A 151 15.98 6.58 12.43
N VAL A 152 16.72 5.65 11.84
CA VAL A 152 16.22 4.41 11.24
C VAL A 152 16.70 3.25 12.08
N GLU A 153 15.77 2.58 12.76
CA GLU A 153 16.04 1.36 13.52
C GLU A 153 15.57 0.15 12.72
N LEU A 154 16.47 -0.79 12.48
CA LEU A 154 16.22 -2.06 11.80
C LEU A 154 16.44 -3.17 12.82
N SER A 155 15.41 -3.93 13.16
CA SER A 155 15.48 -5.00 14.17
C SER A 155 14.97 -6.32 13.58
N GLN A 156 15.86 -7.30 13.43
CA GLN A 156 15.48 -8.67 13.07
C GLN A 156 14.68 -9.29 14.21
N LEU A 157 13.56 -9.89 13.85
CA LEU A 157 12.68 -10.65 14.72
C LEU A 157 12.88 -12.15 14.45
N ASP A 158 11.90 -12.97 14.81
CA ASP A 158 11.98 -14.43 14.68
C ASP A 158 12.14 -14.90 13.22
N GLU A 159 12.93 -15.96 13.04
CA GLU A 159 12.97 -16.75 11.81
C GLU A 159 11.73 -17.62 11.74
N THR A 160 10.97 -17.52 10.65
CA THR A 160 9.83 -18.39 10.39
C THR A 160 10.11 -19.24 9.15
N ASN A 161 9.87 -20.55 9.24
CA ASN A 161 9.90 -21.43 8.08
C ASN A 161 8.64 -21.30 7.22
N GLU A 162 7.58 -20.70 7.78
CA GLU A 162 6.32 -20.47 7.08
C GLU A 162 6.37 -19.13 6.36
N ALA A 163 5.93 -19.15 5.09
CA ALA A 163 5.70 -17.94 4.33
C ALA A 163 4.60 -17.12 5.03
N PRO A 164 4.74 -15.80 5.14
CA PRO A 164 3.71 -14.98 5.76
C PRO A 164 2.38 -15.10 5.01
N THR A 165 1.34 -15.51 5.74
CA THR A 165 -0.04 -15.28 5.33
C THR A 165 -0.30 -13.78 5.36
N ARG A 166 -0.24 -13.16 4.19
CA ARG A 166 -0.51 -11.73 4.03
C ARG A 166 -1.99 -11.47 4.32
N PRO A 167 -2.36 -10.69 5.35
CA PRO A 167 -3.71 -10.15 5.44
C PRO A 167 -3.94 -9.21 4.25
N LEU A 168 -5.03 -9.44 3.51
CA LEU A 168 -5.39 -8.64 2.33
C LEU A 168 -5.58 -7.18 2.75
N SER A 169 -4.75 -6.28 2.23
CA SER A 169 -4.94 -4.84 2.36
C SER A 169 -5.94 -4.37 1.29
N ALA A 170 -6.85 -3.48 1.67
CA ALA A 170 -7.87 -2.89 0.78
C ALA A 170 -7.29 -2.25 -0.49
N ASP A 171 -6.05 -1.76 -0.43
CA ASP A 171 -5.38 -1.05 -1.53
C ASP A 171 -4.78 -1.97 -2.60
N GLU A 172 -4.64 -3.28 -2.34
CA GLU A 172 -4.15 -4.24 -3.32
C GLU A 172 -5.21 -4.69 -4.34
N THR A 173 -6.42 -4.16 -4.22
CA THR A 173 -7.52 -4.40 -5.16
C THR A 173 -7.30 -3.67 -6.51
N ALA A 174 -6.49 -2.61 -6.55
CA ALA A 174 -6.45 -1.70 -7.70
C ALA A 174 -5.25 -1.88 -8.65
N LEU A 175 -4.15 -2.53 -8.23
CA LEU A 175 -2.89 -2.51 -8.99
C LEU A 175 -2.24 -3.91 -9.03
N GLY A 176 -2.75 -4.76 -9.92
CA GLY A 176 -1.93 -5.78 -10.55
C GLY A 176 -1.94 -7.18 -9.93
N LYS A 177 -3.04 -7.64 -9.32
CA LYS A 177 -3.29 -9.08 -9.31
C LYS A 177 -3.80 -9.50 -10.68
N ILE A 178 -3.14 -10.48 -11.29
CA ILE A 178 -3.82 -11.43 -12.19
C ILE A 178 -4.90 -12.03 -11.29
N VAL A 179 -6.13 -11.54 -11.41
CA VAL A 179 -7.27 -12.17 -10.73
C VAL A 179 -7.34 -13.57 -11.33
N GLU A 180 -7.24 -14.62 -10.51
CA GLU A 180 -7.35 -15.98 -11.03
C GLU A 180 -8.77 -16.19 -11.55
N LEU A 181 -8.89 -16.75 -12.75
CA LEU A 181 -10.17 -17.08 -13.34
C LEU A 181 -10.77 -18.25 -12.56
N THR A 182 -11.76 -17.96 -11.70
CA THR A 182 -12.48 -18.94 -10.89
C THR A 182 -13.98 -18.76 -11.04
N GLU A 183 -14.75 -19.83 -10.79
CA GLU A 183 -16.21 -19.77 -10.84
C GLU A 183 -16.78 -18.70 -9.90
N ASP A 184 -16.26 -18.64 -8.66
CA ASP A 184 -16.72 -17.69 -7.64
C ASP A 184 -16.49 -16.24 -8.09
N LYS A 185 -15.38 -15.96 -8.77
CA LYS A 185 -15.08 -14.60 -9.22
C LYS A 185 -15.95 -14.17 -10.39
N VAL A 186 -16.16 -15.06 -11.37
CA VAL A 186 -17.09 -14.79 -12.49
C VAL A 186 -18.51 -14.59 -11.95
N LEU A 187 -18.92 -15.39 -10.96
CA LEU A 187 -20.21 -15.23 -10.31
C LEU A 187 -20.34 -13.91 -9.55
N GLU A 188 -19.32 -13.50 -8.80
CA GLU A 188 -19.27 -12.19 -8.10
C GLU A 188 -19.40 -11.02 -9.08
N MET A 189 -18.75 -11.09 -10.24
CA MET A 189 -18.85 -10.06 -11.29
C MET A 189 -20.27 -9.95 -11.87
N ILE A 190 -20.94 -11.09 -12.07
CA ILE A 190 -22.35 -11.12 -12.52
C ILE A 190 -23.28 -10.59 -11.43
N GLU A 191 -23.00 -10.87 -10.16
CA GLU A 191 -23.79 -10.41 -9.01
C GLU A 191 -23.61 -8.93 -8.72
N SER A 192 -22.41 -8.38 -8.89
CA SER A 192 -22.13 -6.95 -8.72
C SER A 192 -22.69 -6.11 -9.87
N SER A 193 -22.75 -6.69 -11.07
CA SER A 193 -23.40 -6.04 -12.22
C SER A 193 -24.92 -6.08 -12.15
N TYR A 194 -25.50 -6.91 -11.28
CA TYR A 194 -26.93 -7.02 -11.10
C TYR A 194 -27.57 -5.67 -10.73
N PRO A 195 -28.67 -5.25 -11.39
CA PRO A 195 -29.55 -6.04 -12.28
C PRO A 195 -29.17 -6.04 -13.77
N ASN A 196 -28.03 -5.44 -14.14
CA ASN A 196 -27.61 -5.28 -15.53
C ASN A 196 -26.99 -6.59 -16.07
N PRO A 197 -27.33 -7.01 -17.30
CA PRO A 197 -26.65 -8.09 -17.98
C PRO A 197 -25.19 -7.74 -18.30
N ILE A 198 -24.29 -8.71 -18.19
CA ILE A 198 -22.87 -8.56 -18.51
C ILE A 198 -22.47 -9.54 -19.62
N THR A 199 -21.61 -9.13 -20.56
CA THR A 199 -21.14 -10.00 -21.66
C THR A 199 -19.84 -10.71 -21.32
N VAL A 200 -19.51 -11.77 -22.06
CA VAL A 200 -18.20 -12.45 -21.95
C VAL A 200 -17.03 -11.47 -22.12
N GLY A 201 -17.12 -10.59 -23.12
CA GLY A 201 -16.09 -9.59 -23.40
C GLY A 201 -15.91 -8.58 -22.27
N ASP A 202 -16.98 -8.21 -21.57
CA ASP A 202 -16.88 -7.33 -20.39
C ASP A 202 -16.12 -8.01 -19.24
N ILE A 203 -16.46 -9.28 -18.96
CA ILE A 203 -15.82 -10.08 -17.91
C ILE A 203 -14.33 -10.28 -18.21
N ALA A 204 -14.02 -10.64 -19.46
CA ALA A 204 -12.66 -10.89 -19.91
C ALA A 204 -11.80 -9.61 -19.89
N ARG A 205 -12.35 -8.49 -20.37
CA ARG A 205 -11.65 -7.21 -20.45
C ARG A 205 -11.30 -6.63 -19.08
N GLU A 206 -12.19 -6.76 -18.09
CA GLU A 206 -11.97 -6.20 -16.75
C GLU A 206 -10.81 -6.88 -16.00
N ASN A 207 -10.54 -8.17 -16.27
CA ASN A 207 -9.53 -8.96 -15.56
C ASN A 207 -8.38 -9.46 -16.46
N CYS A 208 -8.33 -9.03 -17.73
CA CYS A 208 -7.38 -9.51 -18.74
C CYS A 208 -7.40 -11.04 -18.95
N TRP A 209 -8.59 -11.66 -18.94
CA TRP A 209 -8.78 -13.09 -19.17
C TRP A 209 -8.99 -13.44 -20.65
N VAL A 210 -8.80 -14.71 -20.98
CA VAL A 210 -9.14 -15.25 -22.31
C VAL A 210 -10.63 -15.55 -22.34
N GLU A 211 -11.34 -15.03 -23.36
CA GLU A 211 -12.79 -15.19 -23.50
C GLU A 211 -13.23 -16.67 -23.51
N SER A 212 -12.46 -17.55 -24.15
CA SER A 212 -12.75 -19.00 -24.20
C SER A 212 -12.79 -19.65 -22.81
N ASP A 213 -11.94 -19.20 -21.90
CA ASP A 213 -11.88 -19.77 -20.55
C ASP A 213 -13.05 -19.25 -19.70
N VAL A 214 -13.44 -17.99 -19.91
CA VAL A 214 -14.64 -17.39 -19.29
C VAL A 214 -15.91 -18.10 -19.76
N GLU A 215 -16.01 -18.44 -21.06
CA GLU A 215 -17.14 -19.20 -21.61
C GLU A 215 -17.32 -20.58 -20.95
N LEU A 216 -16.21 -21.28 -20.66
CA LEU A 216 -16.26 -22.58 -19.97
C LEU A 216 -16.88 -22.44 -18.58
N ILE A 217 -16.45 -21.44 -17.81
CA ILE A 217 -17.00 -21.17 -16.48
C ILE A 217 -18.47 -20.75 -16.54
N LEU A 218 -18.83 -19.91 -17.51
CA LEU A 218 -20.23 -19.52 -17.71
C LEU A 218 -21.11 -20.72 -18.05
N ALA A 219 -20.62 -21.68 -18.82
CA ALA A 219 -21.34 -22.93 -19.10
C ALA A 219 -21.56 -23.76 -17.82
N GLU A 220 -20.57 -23.82 -16.93
CA GLU A 220 -20.71 -24.48 -15.62
C GLU A 220 -21.74 -23.77 -14.73
N LEU A 221 -21.69 -22.44 -14.65
CA LEU A 221 -22.65 -21.64 -13.89
C LEU A 221 -24.07 -21.74 -14.44
N LEU A 222 -24.24 -21.84 -15.76
CA LEU A 222 -25.52 -22.11 -16.41
C LEU A 222 -26.04 -23.50 -16.02
N ASN A 223 -25.18 -24.52 -16.06
CA ASN A 223 -25.54 -25.89 -15.70
C ASN A 223 -25.94 -26.01 -14.21
N LYS A 224 -25.32 -25.21 -13.34
CA LYS A 224 -25.70 -25.09 -11.92
C LYS A 224 -26.99 -24.29 -11.69
N GLY A 225 -27.60 -23.71 -12.73
CA GLY A 225 -28.81 -22.90 -12.63
C GLY A 225 -28.60 -21.60 -11.86
N LEU A 226 -27.36 -21.13 -11.76
CA LEU A 226 -26.97 -19.95 -11.01
C LEU A 226 -27.13 -18.66 -11.82
N ILE A 227 -26.97 -18.76 -13.13
CA ILE A 227 -27.11 -17.65 -14.07
C ILE A 227 -28.04 -18.05 -15.22
N LYS A 228 -28.52 -17.06 -15.98
CA LYS A 228 -29.25 -17.27 -17.23
C LYS A 228 -28.60 -16.48 -18.36
N SER A 229 -28.62 -17.04 -19.55
CA SER A 229 -28.29 -16.32 -20.78
C SER A 229 -29.48 -15.47 -21.23
N LEU A 230 -29.17 -14.32 -21.81
CA LEU A 230 -30.11 -13.43 -22.49
C LEU A 230 -29.72 -13.34 -23.97
N ASP A 231 -30.54 -12.64 -24.75
CA ASP A 231 -30.23 -12.36 -26.15
C ASP A 231 -28.89 -11.61 -26.28
N HIS A 232 -28.18 -11.84 -27.39
CA HIS A 232 -26.88 -11.22 -27.71
C HIS A 232 -25.68 -11.62 -26.83
N GLY A 233 -25.72 -12.80 -26.18
CA GLY A 233 -24.55 -13.33 -25.46
C GLY A 233 -24.28 -12.63 -24.13
N ALA A 234 -25.30 -12.01 -23.54
CA ALA A 234 -25.24 -11.43 -22.20
C ALA A 234 -25.75 -12.42 -21.15
N TYR A 235 -25.21 -12.31 -19.93
CA TYR A 235 -25.52 -13.18 -18.80
C TYR A 235 -26.00 -12.34 -17.62
N THR A 236 -26.91 -12.89 -16.84
CA THR A 236 -27.36 -12.27 -15.59
C THR A 236 -27.71 -13.34 -14.58
N ARG A 237 -27.78 -12.98 -13.29
CA ARG A 237 -28.20 -13.90 -12.23
C ARG A 237 -29.61 -14.42 -12.52
N VAL A 238 -29.91 -15.67 -12.15
CA VAL A 238 -31.30 -16.14 -12.19
C VAL A 238 -32.12 -15.31 -11.20
N ILE A 239 -33.12 -14.59 -11.73
CA ILE A 239 -33.80 -13.50 -11.05
C ILE A 239 -35.04 -14.00 -10.31
N VAL A 240 -35.35 -13.29 -9.21
CA VAL A 240 -36.68 -13.22 -8.61
C VAL A 240 -37.63 -12.36 -9.49
N LYS A 241 -38.94 -12.52 -9.34
CA LYS A 241 -39.96 -11.93 -10.24
C LYS A 241 -39.85 -10.39 -10.35
N GLN A 242 -40.15 -9.83 -11.52
CA GLN A 242 -40.28 -8.38 -11.70
C GLN A 242 -41.39 -7.83 -10.80
N MET A 243 -41.20 -6.63 -10.23
CA MET A 243 -42.18 -6.02 -9.33
C MET A 243 -43.53 -5.83 -10.06
N PRO A 244 -44.60 -6.53 -9.62
CA PRO A 244 -45.92 -6.34 -10.19
C PRO A 244 -46.57 -5.09 -9.61
N THR A 245 -47.67 -4.65 -10.22
CA THR A 245 -48.58 -3.71 -9.56
C THR A 245 -49.21 -4.40 -8.35
N ILE A 246 -48.84 -3.98 -7.14
CA ILE A 246 -49.31 -4.59 -5.89
C ILE A 246 -50.74 -4.11 -5.60
N ALA A 247 -51.70 -5.04 -5.51
CA ALA A 247 -53.05 -4.74 -5.06
C ALA A 247 -53.04 -4.24 -3.61
N SER A 248 -53.94 -3.32 -3.24
CA SER A 248 -53.98 -2.69 -1.90
C SER A 248 -54.00 -3.70 -0.75
N ALA A 249 -54.66 -4.85 -0.94
CA ALA A 249 -54.75 -5.92 0.06
C ALA A 249 -53.44 -6.71 0.27
N LYS A 250 -52.43 -6.53 -0.60
CA LYS A 250 -51.11 -7.19 -0.52
C LYS A 250 -49.97 -6.19 -0.28
N GLN A 251 -50.26 -4.99 0.19
CA GLN A 251 -49.21 -4.02 0.48
C GLN A 251 -48.32 -4.52 1.63
N PRO A 252 -46.98 -4.43 1.48
CA PRO A 252 -46.07 -4.84 2.54
C PRO A 252 -46.13 -3.84 3.70
N THR A 253 -45.99 -4.33 4.93
CA THR A 253 -45.90 -3.49 6.14
C THR A 253 -44.60 -2.69 6.19
N ILE A 254 -43.52 -3.26 5.65
CA ILE A 254 -42.18 -2.67 5.59
C ILE A 254 -41.63 -2.93 4.20
N ALA A 255 -41.10 -1.89 3.54
CA ALA A 255 -40.39 -2.01 2.27
C ALA A 255 -38.90 -1.75 2.50
N ILE A 256 -38.05 -2.68 2.02
CA ILE A 256 -36.59 -2.55 2.09
C ILE A 256 -36.07 -2.54 0.67
N VAL A 257 -35.28 -1.52 0.35
CA VAL A 257 -34.66 -1.34 -0.97
C VAL A 257 -33.17 -1.56 -0.80
N THR A 258 -32.63 -2.54 -1.51
CA THR A 258 -31.19 -2.80 -1.59
C THR A 258 -30.66 -2.39 -2.96
N ALA A 259 -29.43 -1.91 -2.99
CA ALA A 259 -28.74 -1.56 -4.24
C ALA A 259 -27.85 -2.70 -4.72
N GLN A 260 -27.35 -3.54 -3.80
CA GLN A 260 -26.46 -4.65 -4.12
C GLN A 260 -27.09 -6.02 -3.81
N TYR A 261 -26.61 -7.05 -4.51
CA TYR A 261 -27.08 -8.43 -4.31
C TYR A 261 -26.70 -8.99 -2.93
N CYS A 262 -25.51 -8.66 -2.42
CA CYS A 262 -25.07 -9.08 -1.08
C CYS A 262 -25.96 -8.50 0.03
N GLU A 263 -26.38 -7.23 -0.10
CA GLU A 263 -27.35 -6.59 0.79
C GLU A 263 -28.69 -7.33 0.76
N LYS A 264 -29.16 -7.70 -0.44
CA LYS A 264 -30.38 -8.51 -0.60
C LYS A 264 -30.25 -9.84 0.13
N LEU A 265 -29.13 -10.56 -0.02
CA LEU A 265 -28.91 -11.83 0.68
C LEU A 265 -28.91 -11.67 2.20
N ALA A 266 -28.27 -10.61 2.71
CA ALA A 266 -28.25 -10.32 4.14
C ALA A 266 -29.66 -10.03 4.68
N VAL A 267 -30.43 -9.17 4.00
CA VAL A 267 -31.82 -8.86 4.35
C VAL A 267 -32.69 -10.11 4.30
N ASP A 268 -32.52 -10.93 3.25
CA ASP A 268 -33.23 -12.18 3.10
C ASP A 268 -32.91 -13.19 4.21
N ALA A 269 -31.68 -13.21 4.73
CA ALA A 269 -31.31 -14.08 5.85
C ALA A 269 -31.95 -13.62 7.17
N MET A 270 -32.25 -12.33 7.31
CA MET A 270 -32.76 -11.73 8.56
C MET A 270 -34.29 -11.61 8.63
N ILE A 271 -35.00 -11.74 7.50
CA ILE A 271 -36.44 -11.45 7.42
C ILE A 271 -37.25 -12.65 6.95
N GLU A 272 -38.29 -12.98 7.72
CA GLU A 272 -39.30 -13.98 7.39
C GLU A 272 -40.51 -13.35 6.66
N ASN A 273 -41.31 -14.15 5.95
CA ASN A 273 -42.50 -13.70 5.20
C ASN A 273 -42.25 -12.55 4.21
N LYS A 274 -41.12 -12.64 3.49
CA LYS A 274 -40.68 -11.66 2.49
C LYS A 274 -41.15 -12.01 1.08
N GLU A 275 -41.46 -10.98 0.30
CA GLU A 275 -41.55 -11.04 -1.15
C GLU A 275 -40.48 -10.13 -1.74
N THR A 276 -39.62 -10.67 -2.60
CA THR A 276 -38.54 -9.92 -3.24
C THR A 276 -38.86 -9.68 -4.70
N PHE A 277 -38.71 -8.42 -5.12
CA PHE A 277 -38.93 -7.99 -6.49
C PHE A 277 -37.75 -7.19 -7.01
N VAL A 278 -37.68 -7.09 -8.34
CA VAL A 278 -36.70 -6.27 -9.05
C VAL A 278 -37.41 -5.17 -9.81
N ARG A 279 -36.86 -3.96 -9.75
CA ARG A 279 -37.31 -2.82 -10.53
C ARG A 279 -36.20 -2.40 -11.49
N TYR A 280 -36.43 -2.58 -12.78
CA TYR A 280 -35.58 -2.01 -13.82
C TYR A 280 -35.93 -0.53 -14.00
N THR A 281 -34.93 0.34 -13.96
CA THR A 281 -35.08 1.70 -14.46
C THR A 281 -34.91 1.64 -15.97
N THR A 282 -36.02 1.62 -16.71
CA THR A 282 -35.98 1.89 -18.16
C THR A 282 -35.55 3.35 -18.34
N VAL A 283 -34.37 3.58 -18.92
CA VAL A 283 -33.96 4.89 -19.43
C VAL A 283 -34.65 5.15 -20.75
#